data_AF-A0A7V9EGC7-F1
#
_entry.id   AF-A0A7V9EGC7-F1
#
_cell.length_a   1.000
_cell.length_b   1.000
_cell.length_c   1.000
_cell.angle_alpha   90.00
_cell.angle_beta   90.00
_cell.angle_gamma   90.00
#
_symmetry.space_group_name_H-M   'P 1'
#
loop_
_entity.id
_entity.type
_entity.pdbx_description
1 polymer ?
#
loop_
_entity_poly.entity_id
_entity_poly.type
_entity_poly.pdbx_seq_one_letter_code
_entity_poly.pdbx_strand_id
1 'polypeptide(L)' 'MFSWLANAWRVPELRRRVLFTAMILAAYRLGSWIPAPGVNSETIENYFKGRGDTILGLLNLFSGGALSQFSLFALGIMP' A
#
# COMPACT_ATOMS: atom_id res chain seq x y z
N MET A 1 -10.77 27.78 6.86
CA MET A 1 -9.96 26.61 7.31
C MET A 1 -9.53 25.68 6.17
N PHE A 2 -10.28 25.55 5.06
CA PHE A 2 -9.89 24.72 3.90
C PHE A 2 -9.17 25.47 2.76
N SER A 3 -8.85 26.76 2.96
CA SER A 3 -8.21 27.60 1.95
C SER A 3 -6.80 27.14 1.57
N TRP A 4 -6.10 26.43 2.46
CA TRP A 4 -4.77 25.87 2.18
C TRP A 4 -4.81 24.75 1.12
N LEU A 5 -5.87 23.93 1.12
CA LEU A 5 -6.06 22.87 0.12
C LEU A 5 -6.40 23.44 -1.26
N ALA A 6 -7.22 24.50 -1.29
CA ALA A 6 -7.51 25.24 -2.52
C ALA A 6 -6.27 26.00 -3.05
N ASN A 7 -5.44 26.55 -2.17
CA ASN A 7 -4.19 27.22 -2.53
C ASN A 7 -3.13 26.24 -3.06
N ALA A 8 -3.08 25.01 -2.51
CA ALA A 8 -2.23 23.95 -3.04
C ALA A 8 -2.54 23.61 -4.52
N TRP A 9 -3.79 23.77 -4.94
CA TRP A 9 -4.20 23.57 -6.34
C TRP A 9 -3.93 24.78 -7.24
N ARG A 10 -3.82 25.99 -6.67
CA ARG A 10 -3.52 27.23 -7.40
C ARG A 10 -2.05 27.36 -7.77
N VAL A 11 -1.14 26.85 -6.95
CA VAL A 11 0.30 26.92 -7.21
C VAL A 11 0.70 25.81 -8.18
N PRO A 12 1.15 26.12 -9.42
CA PRO A 12 1.43 25.12 -10.45
C PRO A 12 2.48 24.08 -10.01
N GLU A 13 3.48 24.53 -9.25
CA GLU A 13 4.54 23.68 -8.76
C GLU A 13 4.07 22.70 -7.67
N LEU A 14 3.21 23.16 -6.75
CA LEU A 14 2.64 22.30 -5.71
C LEU A 14 1.72 21.24 -6.33
N ARG A 15 0.86 21.64 -7.28
CA ARG A 15 0.01 20.71 -8.04
C ARG A 15 0.82 19.62 -8.74
N ARG A 16 1.95 19.98 -9.36
CA ARG A 16 2.82 19.02 -10.07
C ARG A 16 3.45 18.02 -9.11
N ARG A 17 3.91 18.47 -7.94
CA ARG A 17 4.47 17.60 -6.89
C ARG A 17 3.40 16.66 -6.32
N VAL A 18 2.21 17.16 -6.01
CA VAL A 18 1.11 16.34 -5.49
C VAL A 18 0.67 15.28 -6.50
N LEU A 19 0.53 15.64 -7.78
CA LEU A 19 0.19 14.68 -8.84
C LEU A 19 1.28 13.62 -9.03
N PHE A 20 2.55 14.01 -8.93
CA PHE A 20 3.67 13.08 -9.02
C PHE A 20 3.67 12.08 -7.86
N THR A 21 3.52 12.56 -6.62
CA THR A 21 3.42 11.67 -5.45
C THR A 21 2.19 10.77 -5.55
N ALA A 22 1.04 11.30 -5.98
CA ALA A 22 -0.17 10.49 -6.18
C ALA A 22 0.01 9.41 -7.26
N MET A 23 0.72 9.73 -8.35
CA MET A 23 1.06 8.76 -9.41
C MET A 23 1.93 7.62 -8.86
N ILE A 24 2.97 7.94 -8.08
CA ILE A 24 3.84 6.93 -7.47
C ILE A 24 3.05 6.04 -6.50
N LEU A 25 2.19 6.63 -5.67
CA LEU A 25 1.34 5.86 -4.76
C LEU A 25 0.37 4.95 -5.52
N ALA A 26 -0.17 5.41 -6.65
CA ALA A 26 -1.00 4.58 -7.52
C ALA A 26 -0.21 3.41 -8.11
N ALA A 27 1.01 3.65 -8.60
CA ALA A 27 1.90 2.61 -9.12
C ALA A 27 2.27 1.58 -8.03
N TYR A 28 2.60 2.04 -6.81
CA TYR A 28 2.81 1.17 -5.66
C TYR A 28 1.57 0.31 -5.36
N ARG A 29 0.38 0.92 -5.41
CA ARG A 29 -0.87 0.19 -5.16
C ARG A 29 -1.12 -0.88 -6.22
N LEU A 30 -0.89 -0.59 -7.49
CA LEU A 30 -0.98 -1.57 -8.59
C LEU A 30 0.01 -2.73 -8.37
N GLY A 31 1.25 -2.42 -7.98
CA GLY A 31 2.25 -3.44 -7.66
C GLY A 31 1.88 -4.32 -6.46
N SER A 32 1.26 -3.74 -5.43
CA SER A 32 0.77 -4.48 -4.26
C SER A 32 -0.41 -5.41 -4.56
N TRP A 33 -1.04 -5.26 -5.73
CA TRP A 33 -2.13 -6.12 -6.21
C TRP A 33 -1.63 -7.28 -7.07
N ILE A 34 -0.38 -7.25 -7.52
CA ILE A 34 0.22 -8.33 -8.29
C ILE A 34 0.79 -9.35 -7.30
N PRO A 35 0.19 -10.55 -7.17
CA PRO A 35 0.72 -11.60 -6.30
C PRO A 35 2.07 -12.09 -6.82
N ALA A 36 2.99 -12.42 -5.91
CA ALA A 36 4.27 -12.99 -6.30
C ALA A 36 4.06 -14.36 -6.99
N PRO A 37 4.73 -14.63 -8.11
CA PRO A 37 4.58 -15.90 -8.82
C PRO A 37 5.04 -17.07 -7.93
N GLY A 38 4.17 -18.08 -7.79
CA GLY A 38 4.45 -19.28 -6.99
C GLY A 38 3.82 -19.30 -5.59
N VAL A 39 3.05 -18.27 -5.21
CA VAL A 39 2.36 -18.22 -3.90
C VAL A 39 0.85 -18.24 -4.08
N ASN A 40 0.17 -19.13 -3.35
CA ASN A 40 -1.29 -19.21 -3.36
C ASN A 40 -1.86 -18.25 -2.30
N SER A 41 -2.32 -17.08 -2.74
CA SER A 41 -2.88 -16.02 -1.88
C SER A 41 -4.02 -16.50 -0.99
N GLU A 42 -4.83 -17.46 -1.45
CA GLU A 42 -5.96 -18.02 -0.70
C GLU A 42 -5.51 -18.83 0.52
N THR A 43 -4.43 -19.62 0.38
CA THR A 43 -3.86 -20.36 1.50
C THR A 43 -3.23 -19.45 2.56
N ILE A 44 -2.63 -18.34 2.14
CA ILE A 44 -2.03 -17.37 3.05
C ILE A 44 -3.11 -16.58 3.77
N GLU A 45 -4.13 -16.11 3.06
CA GLU A 45 -5.25 -15.40 3.68
C GLU A 45 -5.95 -16.26 4.75
N ASN A 46 -6.11 -17.56 4.50
CA ASN A 46 -6.64 -18.51 5.47
C ASN A 46 -5.73 -18.73 6.68
N TYR A 47 -4.40 -18.74 6.49
CA TYR A 47 -3.42 -18.76 7.59
C TYR A 47 -3.44 -17.48 8.43
N PHE A 48 -3.72 -16.32 7.81
CA PHE A 48 -3.79 -15.03 8.50
C PHE A 48 -5.12 -14.83 9.25
N LYS A 49 -6.25 -15.34 8.71
CA LYS A 49 -7.57 -15.28 9.36
C LYS A 49 -7.59 -15.96 10.74
N GLY A 50 -6.80 -17.03 10.93
CA GLY A 50 -6.69 -17.73 12.21
C GLY A 50 -5.75 -17.08 13.26
N ARG A 51 -4.97 -16.05 12.90
CA ARG A 51 -3.93 -15.45 13.76
C ARG A 51 -4.03 -13.91 13.87
N GLY A 52 -5.21 -13.35 13.60
CA GLY A 52 -5.45 -11.90 13.47
C GLY A 52 -4.99 -11.01 14.63
N ASP A 53 -4.77 -11.56 15.82
CA ASP A 53 -4.34 -10.83 17.03
C ASP A 53 -2.83 -10.87 17.32
N THR A 54 -2.03 -11.45 16.42
CA THR A 54 -0.57 -11.65 16.65
C THR A 54 0.25 -10.56 15.95
N ILE A 55 1.54 -10.43 16.31
CA ILE A 55 2.56 -9.58 15.64
C ILE A 55 2.47 -9.60 14.10
N LEU A 56 2.06 -10.72 13.52
CA LEU A 56 1.82 -10.88 12.07
C LEU A 56 0.71 -9.96 11.52
N GLY A 57 -0.34 -9.68 12.29
CA GLY A 57 -1.38 -8.72 11.91
C GLY A 57 -0.88 -7.28 11.91
N LEU A 58 -0.02 -6.93 12.87
CA LEU A 58 0.66 -5.63 12.91
C LEU A 58 1.56 -5.45 11.67
N LEU A 59 2.33 -6.48 11.31
CA LEU A 59 3.18 -6.49 10.12
C LEU A 59 2.35 -6.34 8.83
N ASN A 60 1.17 -6.96 8.74
CA ASN A 60 0.27 -6.80 7.59
C ASN A 60 -0.30 -5.36 7.49
N LEU A 61 -0.61 -4.72 8.62
CA LEU A 61 -1.03 -3.31 8.65
C LEU A 61 0.08 -2.38 8.16
N PHE A 62 1.33 -2.59 8.60
CA PHE A 62 2.48 -1.81 8.14
C PHE A 62 2.82 -2.06 6.66
N SER A 63 2.53 -3.25 6.15
CA SER A 63 2.64 -3.63 4.74
C SER A 63 1.50 -3.08 3.86
N GLY A 64 0.42 -2.54 4.46
CA GLY A 64 -0.74 -2.03 3.72
C GLY A 64 -1.63 -3.13 3.13
N GLY A 65 -1.61 -4.32 3.75
CA GLY A 65 -2.29 -5.53 3.28
C GLY A 65 -1.49 -6.38 2.30
N ALA A 66 -0.29 -5.95 1.90
CA ALA A 66 0.50 -6.61 0.87
C ALA A 66 1.09 -7.96 1.32
N LEU A 67 1.20 -8.19 2.64
CA LEU A 67 1.69 -9.42 3.26
C LEU A 67 0.62 -10.53 3.23
N SER A 68 -0.66 -10.21 3.47
CA SER A 68 -1.74 -11.21 3.43
C SER A 68 -2.03 -11.77 2.04
N GLN A 69 -1.68 -11.00 0.99
CA GLN A 69 -1.83 -11.40 -0.42
C GLN A 69 -0.48 -11.76 -1.06
N PHE A 70 0.60 -11.74 -0.27
CA PHE A 70 1.97 -12.06 -0.71
C PHE A 70 2.33 -11.41 -2.06
N SER A 71 2.09 -10.10 -2.16
CA SER A 71 2.32 -9.36 -3.39
C SER A 71 3.80 -9.15 -3.69
N LEU A 72 4.13 -8.67 -4.90
CA LEU A 72 5.49 -8.30 -5.28
C LEU A 72 6.17 -7.33 -4.28
N PHE A 73 5.37 -6.51 -3.58
CA PHE A 73 5.80 -5.62 -2.51
C PHE A 73 5.29 -6.08 -1.13
N ALA A 74 5.30 -7.39 -0.83
CA ALA A 74 4.77 -7.93 0.43
C ALA A 74 5.41 -7.32 1.69
N LEU A 75 6.68 -6.92 1.63
CA LEU A 75 7.39 -6.23 2.72
C LEU A 75 7.30 -4.69 2.63
N GLY A 76 6.63 -4.17 1.60
CA GLY A 76 6.35 -2.75 1.41
C GLY A 76 7.60 -1.93 1.13
N ILE A 77 7.92 -1.01 2.05
CA ILE A 77 9.15 -0.19 2.06
C ILE A 77 10.23 -0.81 2.96
N MET A 78 9.87 -1.79 3.78
CA MET A 78 10.82 -2.51 4.62
C MET A 78 11.40 -3.69 3.82
N PRO A 79 12.72 -3.93 3.87
CA PRO A 79 13.32 -5.13 3.31
C PRO A 79 13.10 -6.37 4.19
#